data_AF-A0AAW1S063-F1
#
_entry.id   AF-A0AAW1S063-F1
#
_cell.length_a   1.000
_cell.length_b   1.000
_cell.length_c   1.000
_cell.angle_alpha   90.00
_cell.angle_beta   90.00
_cell.angle_gamma   90.00
#
_symmetry.space_group_name_H-M   'P 1'
#
loop_
_entity.id
_entity.type
_entity.pdbx_description
1 polymer ?
#
loop_
_entity_poly.entity_id
_entity_poly.type
_entity_poly.pdbx_seq_one_letter_code
_entity_poly.pdbx_strand_id
1 'polypeptide(L)'
;MQSLLRTTARQLRRPPTVAGAPIRQMSGASIEEEVKEMNKWRIVTYAAIPVCIALALWDMSAPAEHAHERPAYPYLRIRNKEFPWGKCGLFEMDCPKDGEEEE
;
A
#
# COMPACT_ATOMS: atom_id res chain seq x y z
N MET A 1 -64.40 5.58 -66.51
CA MET A 1 -65.01 4.92 -65.34
C MET A 1 -63.89 4.19 -64.60
N GLN A 2 -63.23 4.82 -63.62
CA GLN A 2 -63.53 4.69 -62.18
C GLN A 2 -63.76 3.21 -61.81
N SER A 3 -62.84 2.49 -61.16
CA SER A 3 -62.48 2.68 -59.76
C SER A 3 -61.32 1.76 -59.37
N LEU A 4 -60.26 2.30 -58.76
CA LEU A 4 -59.23 1.51 -58.07
C LEU A 4 -59.39 1.77 -56.57
N LEU A 5 -60.02 0.84 -55.87
CA LEU A 5 -60.01 0.80 -54.40
C LEU A 5 -58.69 0.14 -53.97
N ARG A 6 -57.79 0.92 -53.37
CA ARG A 6 -56.62 0.38 -52.67
C ARG A 6 -56.60 0.92 -51.24
N THR A 7 -57.06 0.04 -50.37
CA THR A 7 -56.86 -0.15 -48.94
C THR A 7 -55.74 0.70 -48.31
N THR A 8 -56.08 1.47 -47.28
CA THR A 8 -55.15 2.22 -46.44
C THR A 8 -54.59 1.32 -45.33
N ALA A 9 -53.34 0.86 -45.48
CA ALA A 9 -52.63 0.18 -44.41
C ALA A 9 -52.15 1.21 -43.37
N ARG A 10 -52.69 1.12 -42.16
CA ARG A 10 -52.32 1.95 -40.99
C ARG A 10 -50.91 1.57 -40.55
N GLN A 11 -49.91 2.36 -40.93
CA GLN A 11 -48.54 2.22 -40.42
C GLN A 11 -48.52 2.52 -38.92
N LEU A 12 -48.32 1.48 -38.11
CA LEU A 12 -47.98 1.62 -36.69
C LEU A 12 -46.57 2.24 -36.59
N ARG A 13 -46.53 3.50 -36.18
CA ARG A 13 -45.30 4.25 -35.89
C ARG A 13 -44.65 3.65 -34.64
N ARG A 14 -43.56 2.91 -34.83
CA ARG A 14 -42.67 2.43 -33.76
C ARG A 14 -42.06 3.67 -33.06
N PRO A 15 -42.05 3.78 -31.71
CA PRO A 15 -41.35 4.88 -31.06
C PRO A 15 -39.85 4.79 -31.39
N PRO A 16 -39.14 5.91 -31.58
CA PRO A 16 -37.70 5.87 -31.75
C PRO A 16 -37.10 5.31 -30.47
N THR A 17 -36.51 4.13 -30.56
CA THR A 17 -35.52 3.67 -29.59
C THR A 17 -34.45 4.75 -29.55
N VAL A 18 -34.26 5.40 -28.41
CA VAL A 18 -33.20 6.39 -28.18
C VAL A 18 -31.86 5.70 -28.42
N ALA A 19 -31.37 5.77 -29.66
CA ALA A 19 -30.04 5.35 -30.04
C ALA A 19 -29.09 6.42 -29.51
N GLY A 20 -28.34 6.09 -28.47
CA GLY A 20 -27.25 6.93 -27.97
C GLY A 20 -27.46 7.56 -26.60
N ALA A 21 -27.91 6.80 -25.60
CA ALA A 21 -27.46 7.13 -24.25
C ALA A 21 -25.95 6.87 -24.19
N PRO A 22 -25.09 7.86 -23.90
CA PRO A 22 -23.67 7.59 -23.68
C PRO A 22 -23.58 6.65 -22.49
N ILE A 23 -23.08 5.44 -22.74
CA ILE A 23 -22.70 4.53 -21.66
C ILE A 23 -21.67 5.30 -20.84
N ARG A 24 -22.01 5.63 -19.60
CA ARG A 24 -21.08 6.24 -18.66
C ARG A 24 -19.97 5.23 -18.41
N GLN A 25 -18.86 5.35 -19.15
CA GLN A 25 -17.61 4.65 -18.82
C GLN A 25 -16.99 5.33 -17.60
N MET A 26 -17.60 5.10 -16.45
CA MET A 26 -16.99 5.44 -15.17
C MET A 26 -16.12 4.23 -14.80
N SER A 27 -14.84 4.33 -15.15
CA SER A 27 -13.73 3.54 -14.60
C SER A 27 -13.85 2.02 -14.75
N GLY A 28 -13.41 1.48 -15.87
CA GLY A 28 -13.14 0.04 -16.02
C GLY A 28 -12.41 -0.19 -17.31
N ALA A 29 -11.11 -0.46 -17.23
CA ALA A 29 -10.36 -0.93 -18.39
C ALA A 29 -10.96 -2.27 -18.83
N SER A 30 -10.76 -2.67 -20.09
CA SER A 30 -11.20 -4.01 -20.51
C SER A 30 -10.53 -5.08 -19.64
N ILE A 31 -11.19 -6.23 -19.42
CA ILE A 31 -10.61 -7.34 -18.64
C ILE A 31 -9.19 -7.71 -19.14
N GLU A 32 -8.95 -7.60 -20.45
CA GLU A 32 -7.63 -7.83 -21.02
C GLU A 32 -6.59 -6.78 -20.61
N GLU A 33 -6.98 -5.51 -20.50
CA GLU A 33 -6.13 -4.44 -20.01
C GLU A 33 -5.83 -4.59 -18.52
N GLU A 34 -6.84 -4.93 -17.70
CA GLU A 34 -6.67 -5.18 -16.26
C GLU A 34 -5.71 -6.36 -16.02
N VAL A 35 -5.82 -7.43 -16.80
CA VAL A 35 -4.89 -8.58 -16.72
C VAL A 35 -3.47 -8.18 -17.10
N LYS A 36 -3.29 -7.32 -18.12
CA LYS A 36 -1.97 -6.80 -18.51
C LYS A 36 -1.37 -5.93 -17.41
N GLU A 37 -2.17 -5.06 -16.79
CA GLU A 37 -1.74 -4.20 -15.68
C GLU A 37 -1.36 -5.02 -14.45
N MET A 38 -2.17 -6.01 -14.07
CA MET A 38 -1.86 -6.94 -12.98
C MET A 38 -0.53 -7.66 -13.25
N ASN A 39 -0.35 -8.20 -14.46
CA ASN A 39 0.88 -8.92 -14.82
C ASN A 39 2.11 -8.01 -14.81
N LYS A 40 1.98 -6.75 -15.25
CA LYS A 40 3.06 -5.77 -15.18
C LYS A 40 3.52 -5.58 -13.73
N TRP A 41 2.60 -5.29 -12.82
CA TRP A 41 2.95 -5.06 -11.42
C TRP A 41 3.46 -6.31 -10.73
N ARG A 42 2.91 -7.48 -11.06
CA ARG A 42 3.44 -8.77 -10.61
C ARG A 42 4.91 -8.94 -10.97
N ILE A 43 5.28 -8.65 -12.22
CA ILE A 43 6.68 -8.74 -12.69
C ILE A 43 7.56 -7.73 -11.94
N VAL A 44 7.09 -6.48 -11.78
CA VAL A 44 7.83 -5.45 -11.03
C VAL A 44 8.09 -5.90 -9.59
N THR A 45 7.09 -6.47 -8.90
CA THR A 45 7.27 -7.00 -7.54
C THR A 45 8.27 -8.14 -7.51
N TYR A 46 8.20 -9.10 -8.44
CA TYR A 46 9.18 -10.18 -8.50
C TYR A 46 10.60 -9.71 -8.80
N ALA A 47 10.76 -8.59 -9.51
CA ALA A 47 12.05 -7.94 -9.68
C ALA A 47 12.52 -7.19 -8.42
N ALA A 48 11.60 -6.61 -7.65
CA ALA A 48 11.91 -5.90 -6.40
C ALA A 48 12.33 -6.85 -5.25
N ILE A 49 11.71 -8.03 -5.15
CA ILE A 49 12.03 -9.03 -4.11
C ILE A 49 13.55 -9.34 -4.01
N PRO A 50 14.26 -9.74 -5.08
CA PRO A 50 15.69 -10.05 -4.97
C PRO A 50 16.53 -8.82 -4.61
N VAL A 51 16.12 -7.61 -5.01
CA VAL A 51 16.80 -6.36 -4.62
C VAL A 51 16.68 -6.14 -3.12
N CYS A 52 15.48 -6.29 -2.55
CA CYS A 52 15.26 -6.18 -1.11
C CYS A 52 16.03 -7.26 -0.33
N ILE A 53 16.08 -8.50 -0.84
CA ILE A 53 16.87 -9.58 -0.22
C ILE A 53 18.36 -9.23 -0.23
N ALA A 54 18.89 -8.73 -1.36
CA ALA A 54 20.29 -8.36 -1.46
C ALA A 54 20.66 -7.22 -0.49
N LEU A 55 19.80 -6.21 -0.36
CA LEU A 55 19.98 -5.13 0.61
C LEU A 55 19.91 -5.63 2.05
N ALA A 56 18.97 -6.52 2.37
CA ALA A 56 18.88 -7.10 3.70
C ALA A 56 20.14 -7.89 4.06
N LEU A 57 20.66 -8.70 3.13
CA LEU A 57 21.93 -9.42 3.33
C LEU A 57 23.10 -8.45 3.52
N TRP A 58 23.13 -7.35 2.76
CA TRP A 58 24.14 -6.32 2.92
C TRP A 58 24.09 -5.67 4.31
N ASP A 59 22.91 -5.21 4.73
CA ASP A 59 22.72 -4.55 6.03
C ASP A 59 23.03 -5.49 7.20
N MET A 60 22.68 -6.77 7.09
CA MET A 60 22.99 -7.79 8.10
C MET A 60 24.46 -8.24 8.10
N SER A 61 25.23 -7.96 7.04
CA SER A 61 26.63 -8.38 6.95
C SER A 61 27.58 -7.48 7.76
N ALA A 62 27.17 -6.26 8.10
CA ALA A 62 27.95 -5.35 8.91
C ALA A 62 27.70 -5.59 10.41
N PRO A 63 28.74 -5.71 11.24
CA PRO A 63 28.55 -5.77 12.69
C PRO A 63 28.00 -4.43 13.20
N ALA A 64 27.00 -4.50 14.08
CA ALA A 64 26.49 -3.32 14.79
C ALA A 64 27.44 -2.96 15.94
N GLU A 65 28.55 -2.28 15.62
CA GLU A 65 29.45 -1.77 16.65
C GLU A 65 28.75 -0.68 17.48
N HIS A 66 28.55 -0.97 18.77
CA HIS A 66 28.10 0.04 19.71
C HIS A 66 29.26 0.99 20.02
N ALA A 67 29.06 2.28 19.77
CA ALA A 67 30.02 3.30 20.20
C ALA A 67 30.19 3.26 21.72
N HIS A 68 31.40 3.56 22.19
CA HIS A 68 31.68 3.69 23.63
C HIS A 68 30.65 4.59 24.32
N GLU A 69 30.35 4.27 25.59
CA GLU A 69 29.40 5.02 26.39
C GLU A 69 29.73 6.52 26.34
N ARG A 70 28.73 7.32 25.98
CA ARG A 70 28.90 8.77 25.91
C ARG A 70 29.09 9.30 27.34
N PRO A 71 29.92 10.34 27.52
CA PRO A 71 30.02 11.02 28.81
C PRO A 71 28.63 11.39 29.34
N ALA A 72 28.44 11.31 30.66
CA ALA A 72 27.18 11.64 31.33
C ALA A 72 26.89 13.14 31.26
N TYR A 73 26.38 13.60 30.11
CA TYR A 73 25.97 14.98 29.95
C TYR A 73 24.66 15.26 30.70
N PRO A 74 24.45 16.47 31.26
CA PRO A 74 23.28 16.80 32.07
C PRO A 74 21.93 16.67 31.35
N TYR A 75 21.95 16.63 30.01
CA TYR A 75 20.76 16.49 29.17
C TYR A 75 20.49 15.04 28.71
N LEU A 76 21.41 14.12 28.97
CA LEU A 76 21.24 12.69 28.67
C LEU A 76 20.71 11.96 29.90
N ARG A 77 19.97 10.87 29.68
CA ARG A 77 19.37 10.03 30.75
C ARG A 77 18.59 10.81 31.82
N ILE A 78 18.00 11.96 31.49
CA ILE A 78 17.11 12.68 32.41
C ILE A 78 15.86 11.83 32.67
N ARG A 79 15.51 11.66 33.96
CA ARG A 79 14.24 11.08 34.39
C ARG A 79 13.50 12.03 35.32
N ASN A 80 12.42 12.62 34.81
CA ASN A 80 11.51 13.47 35.60
C ASN A 80 10.49 12.64 36.42
N LYS A 81 10.21 11.42 35.95
CA LYS A 81 9.31 10.45 36.58
C LYS A 81 9.83 9.05 36.27
N GLU A 82 9.71 8.16 37.26
CA GLU A 82 10.07 6.76 37.09
C GLU A 82 9.16 6.04 36.09
N PHE A 83 9.74 5.12 35.32
CA PHE A 83 8.96 4.26 34.45
C PHE A 83 8.24 3.19 35.28
N PRO A 84 7.07 2.71 34.83
CA PRO A 84 6.29 1.73 35.57
C PRO A 84 6.92 0.32 35.58
N TRP A 85 7.96 0.08 34.79
CA TRP A 85 8.66 -1.22 34.69
C TRP A 85 10.09 -1.22 35.27
N GLY A 86 10.62 -0.08 35.73
CA GLY A 86 11.94 -0.02 36.36
C GLY A 86 12.81 1.16 35.92
N LYS A 87 14.11 1.09 36.26
CA LYS A 87 15.09 2.17 36.06
C LYS A 87 15.45 2.37 34.58
N CYS A 88 15.59 1.28 33.82
CA CYS A 88 16.04 1.32 32.43
C CYS A 88 14.92 1.62 31.42
N GLY A 89 15.32 2.10 30.25
CA GLY A 89 14.45 2.29 29.09
C GLY A 89 13.86 0.97 28.59
N LEU A 90 12.71 1.04 27.89
CA LEU A 90 11.94 -0.14 27.49
C LEU A 90 12.71 -1.13 26.60
N PHE A 91 13.67 -0.63 25.82
CA PHE A 91 14.50 -1.43 24.89
C PHE A 91 15.99 -1.27 25.19
N GLU A 92 16.37 -0.92 26.41
CA GLU A 92 17.78 -0.87 26.82
C GLU A 92 18.28 -2.30 27.09
N MET A 93 19.25 -2.75 26.30
CA MET A 93 19.83 -4.10 26.43
C MET A 93 20.88 -4.18 27.54
N ASP A 94 21.59 -3.08 27.80
CA ASP A 94 22.68 -2.99 28.77
C ASP A 94 22.19 -2.52 30.15
N CYS A 95 20.97 -2.90 30.55
CA CYS A 95 20.44 -2.53 31.86
C CYS A 95 21.16 -3.31 32.97
N PRO A 96 21.81 -2.64 33.93
CA PRO A 96 22.35 -3.30 35.12
C PRO A 96 21.22 -4.02 35.85
N LYS A 97 21.45 -5.26 36.29
CA LYS A 97 20.45 -5.97 37.11
C LYS A 97 20.33 -5.27 38.46
N ASP A 98 19.11 -5.24 38.99
CA ASP A 98 18.82 -4.66 40.30
C ASP A 98 19.73 -5.28 41.37
N GLY A 99 20.76 -4.56 41.83
CA GLY A 99 21.74 -5.02 42.82
C GLY A 99 23.21 -5.01 42.38
N GLU A 100 23.49 -4.75 41.10
CA GLU A 100 24.84 -4.51 40.56
C GLU A 100 25.02 -3.01 40.28
N GLU A 101 24.88 -2.17 41.31
CA GLU A 101 25.36 -0.79 41.26
C GLU A 101 26.81 -0.83 41.76
N GLU A 102 27.74 -0.55 40.85
CA GLU A 102 29.19 -0.62 41.02
C GLU A 102 29.68 0.15 42.26
N GLU A 103 30.55 -0.52 43.03
CA GLU A 103 31.44 0.02 44.06
C GLU A 103 32.52 0.92 43.45
#